data_AF-V9Z5X7-F1
#
_entry.id   AF-V9Z5X7-F1
#
_cell.length_a   1.000
_cell.length_b   1.000
_cell.length_c   1.000
_cell.angle_alpha   90.00
_cell.angle_beta   90.00
_cell.angle_gamma   90.00
#
_symmetry.space_group_name_H-M   'P 1'
#
loop_
_entity.id
_entity.type
_entity.pdbx_description
1 polymer ?
#
loop_
_entity_poly.entity_id
_entity_poly.type
_entity_poly.pdbx_seq_one_letter_code
_entity_poly.pdbx_strand_id
1 'polypeptide(L)'
;MANPTAGCDEIREWLGAYVIGALEPGEDAPVRAHLAHCPACRSERDDLADVVRLLRDALPLPAGAHDARPPRSQPLDQEESREGDGRGQSGATGQRPTRRRT
;
A
#
# COMPACT_ATOMS: atom_id res chain seq x y z
N MET A 1 -7.05 37.51 8.22
CA MET A 1 -6.82 37.11 6.81
C MET A 1 -6.20 35.73 6.87
N ALA A 2 -6.90 34.69 6.40
CA ALA A 2 -6.44 33.31 6.52
C ALA A 2 -5.13 33.13 5.74
N ASN A 3 -4.13 32.52 6.38
CA ASN A 3 -2.80 32.38 5.83
C ASN A 3 -2.82 31.45 4.60
N PRO A 4 -2.50 31.92 3.38
CA PRO A 4 -2.61 31.11 2.17
C PRO A 4 -1.61 29.94 2.11
N THR A 5 -0.67 29.83 3.06
CA THR A 5 0.34 28.77 3.11
C THR A 5 0.02 27.66 4.11
N ALA A 6 -0.93 27.86 5.04
CA ALA A 6 -1.29 26.82 6.00
C ALA A 6 -1.91 25.63 5.25
N GLY A 7 -1.23 24.48 5.30
CA GLY A 7 -1.63 23.26 4.59
C GLY A 7 -1.17 23.17 3.13
N CYS A 8 -0.46 24.16 2.56
CA CYS A 8 0.03 24.03 1.18
C CYS A 8 1.00 22.86 1.00
N ASP A 9 1.91 22.67 1.95
CA ASP A 9 2.93 21.62 1.83
C ASP A 9 2.30 20.23 1.86
N GLU A 10 1.39 19.99 2.81
CA GLU A 10 0.59 18.75 2.89
C GLU A 10 -0.24 18.53 1.62
N ILE A 11 -0.90 19.56 1.11
CA ILE A 11 -1.69 19.44 -0.13
C ILE A 11 -0.80 19.15 -1.34
N ARG A 12 0.36 19.79 -1.45
CA ARG A 12 1.32 19.53 -2.55
C ARG A 12 1.80 18.10 -2.58
N GLU A 13 2.04 17.49 -1.41
CA GLU A 13 2.38 16.07 -1.32
C GLU A 13 1.25 15.18 -1.88
N TRP A 14 0.00 15.59 -1.73
CA TRP A 14 -1.16 14.82 -2.18
C TRP A 14 -1.58 15.12 -3.63
N LEU A 15 -1.13 16.23 -4.22
CA LEU A 15 -1.52 16.64 -5.58
C LEU A 15 -1.19 15.57 -6.64
N GLY A 16 -0.04 14.90 -6.51
CA GLY A 16 0.35 13.82 -7.42
C GLY A 16 -0.66 12.67 -7.42
N ALA A 17 -1.04 12.19 -6.23
CA ALA A 17 -2.05 11.15 -6.06
C ALA A 17 -3.45 11.62 -6.51
N TYR A 18 -3.78 12.88 -6.26
CA TYR A 18 -5.04 13.50 -6.70
C TYR A 18 -5.17 13.53 -8.23
N VAL A 19 -4.16 13.99 -8.98
CA VAL A 19 -4.25 14.11 -10.45
C VAL A 19 -4.32 12.77 -11.18
N ILE A 20 -3.75 11.71 -10.59
CA ILE A 20 -3.82 10.35 -11.15
C ILE A 20 -5.03 9.56 -10.65
N GLY A 21 -5.85 10.12 -9.75
CA GLY A 21 -7.03 9.45 -9.18
C GLY A 21 -6.68 8.31 -8.22
N ALA A 22 -5.55 8.37 -7.52
CA ALA A 22 -5.09 7.32 -6.61
C ALA A 22 -5.53 7.51 -5.15
N LEU A 23 -6.23 8.60 -4.84
CA LEU A 23 -6.82 8.82 -3.52
C LEU A 23 -8.07 7.96 -3.32
N GLU A 24 -8.27 7.46 -2.10
CA GLU A 24 -9.49 6.75 -1.75
C GLU A 24 -10.69 7.72 -1.70
N PRO A 25 -11.93 7.21 -1.85
CA PRO A 25 -13.13 8.04 -1.75
C PRO A 25 -13.18 8.81 -0.42
N GLY A 26 -13.23 10.15 -0.49
CA GLY A 26 -13.28 11.04 0.68
C GLY A 26 -11.93 11.65 1.07
N GLU A 27 -10.80 11.06 0.66
CA GLU A 27 -9.46 11.64 0.87
C GLU A 27 -9.21 12.87 -0.02
N ASP A 28 -10.01 13.05 -1.08
CA ASP A 28 -9.94 14.20 -1.99
C ASP A 28 -10.58 15.48 -1.42
N ALA A 29 -11.43 15.36 -0.39
CA ALA A 29 -12.15 16.48 0.22
C ALA A 29 -11.22 17.62 0.70
N PRO A 30 -10.15 17.38 1.49
CA PRO A 30 -9.22 18.43 1.90
C PRO A 30 -8.49 19.08 0.72
N VAL A 31 -8.11 18.29 -0.29
CA VAL A 31 -7.46 18.80 -1.52
C VAL A 31 -8.39 19.76 -2.26
N ARG A 32 -9.65 19.36 -2.49
CA ARG A 32 -10.66 20.19 -3.15
C ARG A 32 -10.95 21.48 -2.37
N ALA A 33 -11.07 21.38 -1.05
CA ALA A 33 -11.29 22.53 -0.19
C ALA A 33 -10.13 23.55 -0.26
N HIS A 34 -8.88 23.08 -0.30
CA HIS A 34 -7.72 23.95 -0.43
C HIS A 34 -7.63 24.59 -1.82
N LEU A 35 -7.83 23.81 -2.89
CA LEU A 35 -7.79 24.28 -4.28
C LEU A 35 -8.84 25.36 -4.57
N ALA A 36 -9.97 25.39 -3.85
CA ALA A 36 -10.96 26.45 -3.98
C ALA A 36 -10.41 27.85 -3.61
N HIS A 37 -9.39 27.91 -2.75
CA HIS A 37 -8.91 29.17 -2.18
C HIS A 37 -7.44 29.48 -2.51
N CYS A 38 -6.62 28.48 -2.87
CA CYS A 38 -5.19 28.65 -3.11
C CYS A 38 -4.83 28.62 -4.61
N PRO A 39 -4.51 29.77 -5.23
CA PRO A 39 -4.09 29.82 -6.64
C PRO A 39 -2.76 29.11 -6.90
N ALA A 40 -1.82 29.13 -5.96
CA ALA A 40 -0.53 28.47 -6.12
C ALA A 40 -0.70 26.96 -6.28
N CYS A 41 -1.47 26.30 -5.40
CA CYS A 41 -1.72 24.87 -5.51
C CYS A 41 -2.57 24.49 -6.73
N ARG A 42 -3.42 25.41 -7.24
CA ARG A 42 -4.10 25.20 -8.53
C ARG A 42 -3.12 25.16 -9.70
N SER A 43 -2.15 26.07 -9.74
CA SER A 43 -1.11 26.07 -10.76
C SER A 43 -0.32 24.77 -10.76
N GLU A 44 0.14 24.33 -9.59
CA GLU A 44 0.89 23.07 -9.44
C GLU A 44 0.07 21.85 -9.89
N ARG A 45 -1.23 21.81 -9.56
CA ARG A 45 -2.14 20.76 -10.02
C ARG A 45 -2.23 20.76 -11.55
N ASP A 46 -2.33 21.93 -12.18
CA ASP A 46 -2.46 22.06 -13.62
C ASP A 46 -1.18 21.62 -14.33
N ASP A 47 -0.01 22.01 -13.81
CA ASP A 47 1.29 21.58 -14.30
C ASP A 47 1.44 20.05 -14.23
N LEU A 48 1.04 19.44 -13.10
CA LEU A 48 1.05 17.99 -12.94
C LEU A 48 0.04 17.29 -13.88
N ALA A 49 -1.15 17.86 -14.07
CA ALA A 49 -2.16 17.30 -14.97
C ALA A 49 -1.68 17.29 -16.43
N ASP A 50 -0.93 18.31 -16.85
CA ASP A 50 -0.30 18.33 -18.17
C ASP A 50 0.76 17.24 -18.34
N VAL A 51 1.58 16.98 -17.32
CA VAL A 51 2.52 15.85 -17.33
C VAL A 51 1.78 14.52 -17.45
N VAL A 52 0.71 14.31 -16.68
CA VAL A 52 -0.10 13.08 -16.73
C VAL A 52 -0.73 12.88 -18.12
N ARG A 53 -1.21 13.95 -18.75
CA ARG A 53 -1.73 13.91 -20.12
C ARG A 53 -0.66 13.48 -21.13
N LEU A 54 0.53 14.08 -21.05
CA LEU A 54 1.65 13.71 -21.92
C LEU A 54 2.05 12.23 -21.75
N LEU A 55 2.10 11.73 -20.52
CA LEU A 55 2.42 10.32 -20.24
C LEU A 55 1.37 9.38 -20.81
N ARG A 56 0.08 9.74 -20.75
CA ARG A 56 -1.01 8.97 -21.34
C ARG A 56 -0.91 8.92 -22.86
N ASP A 57 -0.55 10.03 -23.49
CA ASP A 57 -0.39 10.10 -24.94
C ASP A 57 0.86 9.32 -25.41
N ALA A 58 1.93 9.30 -24.61
CA ALA A 58 3.18 8.62 -24.93
C ALA A 58 3.12 7.09 -24.76
N LEU A 59 2.21 6.58 -23.93
CA LEU A 59 2.10 5.15 -23.63
C LEU A 59 0.80 4.58 -24.18
N PRO A 60 0.83 3.80 -25.28
CA PRO A 60 -0.35 3.15 -25.84
C PRO A 60 -0.79 1.99 -24.94
N LEU A 61 -1.42 2.33 -23.81
CA LEU A 61 -2.07 1.37 -22.93
C LEU A 61 -3.44 1.00 -23.50
N PRO A 62 -3.84 -0.29 -23.44
CA PRO A 62 -5.21 -0.66 -23.76
C PRO A 62 -6.19 0.10 -22.85
N ALA A 63 -7.31 0.54 -23.43
CA ALA A 63 -8.37 1.22 -22.69
C ALA A 63 -8.80 0.38 -21.48
N GLY A 64 -8.93 1.01 -20.30
CA GLY A 64 -9.29 0.35 -19.04
C GLY A 64 -8.13 -0.20 -18.20
N ALA A 65 -6.87 -0.11 -18.65
CA ALA A 65 -5.71 -0.50 -17.83
C ALA A 65 -5.56 0.32 -16.53
N HIS A 66 -6.09 1.55 -16.52
CA HIS A 66 -6.03 2.48 -15.38
C HIS A 66 -7.14 2.23 -14.34
N ASP A 67 -8.26 1.64 -14.72
CA ASP A 67 -9.40 1.38 -13.81
C ASP A 67 -9.23 0.06 -13.03
N ALA A 68 -8.36 -0.82 -13.51
CA ALA A 68 -8.01 -2.05 -12.85
C ALA A 68 -7.12 -1.75 -11.63
N ARG A 69 -7.73 -1.47 -10.47
CA ARG A 69 -7.05 -1.51 -9.17
C ARG A 69 -6.39 -2.90 -9.04
N PRO A 70 -5.05 -3.01 -9.08
CA PRO A 70 -4.43 -4.32 -8.90
C PRO A 70 -4.83 -4.87 -7.54
N PRO A 71 -5.12 -6.18 -7.41
CA PRO A 71 -5.36 -6.76 -6.11
C PRO A 71 -4.14 -6.46 -5.24
N ARG A 72 -4.36 -5.87 -4.05
CA ARG A 72 -3.28 -5.67 -3.09
C ARG A 72 -2.65 -7.05 -2.87
N SER A 73 -1.38 -7.21 -3.25
CA SER A 73 -0.67 -8.47 -3.11
C SER A 73 -0.69 -8.85 -1.63
N GLN A 74 -1.50 -9.86 -1.29
CA GLN A 74 -1.40 -10.49 0.03
C GLN A 74 -0.02 -11.14 0.11
N PRO A 75 0.68 -11.06 1.26
CA PRO A 75 1.89 -11.84 1.46
C PRO A 75 1.58 -13.31 1.12
N LEU A 76 2.42 -13.94 0.31
CA LEU A 76 2.29 -15.36 0.03
C LEU A 76 2.71 -16.10 1.30
N ASP A 77 1.78 -16.34 2.21
CA ASP A 77 1.98 -17.23 3.36
C ASP A 77 2.06 -18.68 2.83
N GLN A 78 3.21 -19.08 2.29
CA GLN A 78 3.40 -20.45 1.81
C GLN A 78 4.84 -20.94 1.93
N GLU A 79 5.40 -20.84 3.13
CA GLU A 79 6.55 -21.65 3.53
C GLU A 79 6.25 -22.19 4.95
N GLU A 80 6.68 -23.42 5.23
CA GLU A 80 6.59 -24.07 6.55
C GLU A 80 5.31 -24.87 6.90
N SER A 81 5.03 -25.94 6.14
CA SER A 81 4.29 -27.13 6.67
C SER A 81 4.74 -28.46 6.06
N ARG A 82 6.00 -28.55 5.64
CA ARG A 82 6.63 -29.81 5.22
C ARG A 82 7.97 -30.00 5.94
N GLU A 83 7.92 -30.28 7.24
CA GLU A 83 9.02 -30.99 7.92
C GLU A 83 8.45 -31.66 9.18
N GLY A 84 8.38 -32.98 9.17
CA GLY A 84 7.82 -33.75 10.28
C GLY A 84 7.50 -35.23 10.05
N ASP A 85 8.15 -35.94 9.10
CA ASP A 85 8.14 -37.41 9.11
C ASP A 85 9.17 -37.90 10.14
N GLY A 86 8.83 -37.71 11.42
CA GLY A 86 9.59 -38.19 12.57
C GLY A 86 9.41 -39.70 12.77
N ARG A 87 9.96 -40.50 11.86
CA ARG A 87 10.01 -41.97 11.98
C ARG A 87 11.10 -42.38 12.99
N GLY A 88 10.81 -42.25 14.27
CA GLY A 88 11.63 -42.76 15.37
C GLY A 88 11.20 -44.16 15.80
N GLN A 89 11.78 -45.21 15.21
CA GLN A 89 11.71 -46.57 15.73
C GLN A 89 13.11 -47.05 16.13
N SER A 90 13.16 -47.74 17.29
CA SER A 90 14.21 -48.65 17.79
C SER A 90 15.17 -48.07 18.84
N GLY A 91 15.04 -48.62 20.06
CA GLY A 91 15.96 -48.38 21.17
C GLY A 91 15.45 -48.89 22.52
N ALA A 92 14.88 -50.10 22.56
CA ALA A 92 14.53 -50.75 23.82
C ALA A 92 15.77 -51.39 24.44
N THR A 93 16.49 -50.65 25.28
CA THR A 93 17.42 -51.22 26.28
C THR A 93 17.64 -50.23 27.42
N GLY A 94 17.44 -50.68 28.66
CA GLY A 94 18.20 -50.15 29.80
C GLY A 94 17.47 -49.23 30.79
N GLN A 95 16.67 -49.85 31.67
CA GLN A 95 16.67 -49.63 33.12
C GLN A 95 16.40 -48.21 33.68
N ARG A 96 15.33 -48.08 34.49
CA ARG A 96 15.31 -47.11 35.59
C ARG A 96 14.77 -47.72 36.88
N PRO A 97 15.52 -47.66 37.98
CA PRO A 97 15.11 -48.14 39.30
C PRO A 97 14.35 -47.04 40.04
N THR A 98 13.30 -47.38 40.79
CA THR A 98 12.88 -46.57 41.95
C THR A 98 12.29 -47.45 43.06
N ARG A 99 12.73 -47.12 44.27
CA ARG A 99 12.56 -47.80 45.57
C ARG A 99 11.15 -47.60 46.17
N ARG A 100 10.72 -48.55 47.02
CA ARG A 100 10.28 -48.39 48.45
C ARG A 100 9.66 -49.73 48.89
N ARG A 101 10.17 -50.44 49.89
CA ARG A 101 10.16 -50.21 51.35
C ARG A 101 8.73 -50.07 51.89
N THR A 102 8.16 -51.21 52.29
CA THR A 102 7.33 -51.38 53.49
C THR A 102 8.05 -52.38 54.37
#